data_AF-A0A2D4L6B9-F1
#
_entry.id   AF-A0A2D4L6B9-F1
#
_cell.length_a   1.000
_cell.length_b   1.000
_cell.length_c   1.000
_cell.angle_alpha   90.00
_cell.angle_beta   90.00
_cell.angle_gamma   90.00
#
_symmetry.space_group_name_H-M   'P 1'
#
loop_
_entity.id
_entity.type
_entity.pdbx_description
1 polymer ?
#
loop_
_entity_poly.entity_id
_entity_poly.type
_entity_poly.pdbx_seq_one_letter_code
_entity_poly.pdbx_strand_id
1 'polypeptide(L)'
;CWEAAVMEGKPSDQLLCDSLILWLQTFNIAKSCREVQDLTNGVALAYVLHEIDPAWFDKAWLSRIKADTGESWRIKASNLKKILQGIMDYYHEFLTQQISEDHLPDLNQISEHSNPVELGRLLQLILGCAVNCEKKQEHIQVIMTLEESVQHVVMAAIQELMSKEILGFVASDISSDVEQQVTNDTIFLAFSNIFLNF
;
A
#
# COMPACT_ATOMS: atom_id res chain seq x y z
N CYS A 1 17.80 -5.08 18.27
CA CYS A 1 18.09 -5.78 17.01
C CYS A 1 16.76 -5.97 16.31
N TRP A 2 16.58 -5.52 15.07
CA TRP A 2 15.30 -5.66 14.35
C TRP A 2 14.89 -7.15 14.22
N GLU A 3 15.85 -8.09 14.26
CA GLU A 3 15.57 -9.53 14.41
C GLU A 3 14.76 -9.86 15.67
N ALA A 4 14.85 -9.05 16.72
CA ALA A 4 14.02 -9.12 17.92
C ALA A 4 12.70 -8.34 17.81
N ALA A 5 12.59 -7.34 16.91
CA ALA A 5 11.32 -6.68 16.57
C ALA A 5 10.48 -7.51 15.60
N VAL A 6 11.13 -8.31 14.73
CA VAL A 6 10.50 -9.36 13.92
C VAL A 6 9.89 -10.47 14.79
N MET A 7 10.30 -10.56 16.06
CA MET A 7 9.73 -11.46 17.06
C MET A 7 8.54 -10.84 17.81
N GLU A 8 8.23 -9.55 17.60
CA GLU A 8 6.94 -8.99 17.96
C GLU A 8 5.94 -9.38 16.85
N GLY A 9 4.96 -10.22 17.21
CA GLY A 9 4.08 -10.87 16.24
C GLY A 9 3.40 -9.91 15.26
N LYS A 10 2.99 -10.44 14.10
CA LYS A 10 2.26 -9.71 13.05
C LYS A 10 1.25 -8.73 13.68
N PRO A 11 1.26 -7.44 13.29
CA PRO A 11 0.30 -6.48 13.83
C PRO A 11 -1.12 -6.98 13.58
N SER A 12 -2.04 -6.69 14.50
CA SER A 12 -3.43 -7.08 14.30
C SER A 12 -3.97 -6.43 13.02
N ASP A 13 -4.86 -7.14 12.31
CA ASP A 13 -5.39 -6.65 11.03
C ASP A 13 -6.09 -5.29 11.16
N GLN A 14 -6.66 -5.00 12.34
CA GLN A 14 -7.24 -3.69 12.65
C GLN A 14 -6.17 -2.61 12.78
N LEU A 15 -5.08 -2.90 13.51
CA LEU A 15 -3.98 -1.96 13.70
C LEU A 15 -3.29 -1.63 12.36
N LEU A 16 -3.20 -2.60 11.45
CA LEU A 16 -2.74 -2.38 10.09
C LEU A 16 -3.59 -1.34 9.37
N CYS A 17 -4.91 -1.51 9.35
CA CYS A 17 -5.82 -0.56 8.71
C CYS A 17 -5.68 0.85 9.27
N ASP A 18 -5.73 0.99 10.60
CA ASP A 18 -5.68 2.28 11.28
C ASP A 18 -4.34 3.01 11.01
N SER A 19 -3.22 2.28 11.07
CA SER A 19 -1.89 2.83 10.80
C SER A 19 -1.73 3.28 9.35
N LEU A 20 -2.26 2.51 8.40
CA LEU A 20 -2.21 2.87 6.98
C LEU A 20 -3.14 4.03 6.63
N ILE A 21 -4.25 4.21 7.35
CA ILE A 21 -5.09 5.41 7.24
C ILE A 21 -4.30 6.65 7.70
N LEU A 22 -3.56 6.57 8.80
CA LEU A 22 -2.70 7.67 9.27
C LEU A 22 -1.62 8.02 8.24
N TRP A 23 -0.98 7.01 7.63
CA TRP A 23 -0.06 7.24 6.52
C TRP A 23 -0.76 7.92 5.32
N LEU A 24 -1.96 7.46 4.94
CA LEU A 24 -2.72 8.01 3.81
C LEU A 24 -3.07 9.50 4.00
N GLN A 25 -3.28 9.93 5.24
CA GLN A 25 -3.58 11.33 5.57
C GLN A 25 -2.41 12.29 5.25
N THR A 26 -1.19 11.79 5.10
CA THR A 26 -0.02 12.60 4.74
C THR A 26 -0.11 13.20 3.33
N PHE A 27 -0.93 12.62 2.44
CA PHE A 27 -1.23 13.15 1.10
C PHE A 27 -2.14 14.39 1.13
N ASN A 28 -2.42 14.96 2.32
CA ASN A 28 -3.21 16.17 2.53
C ASN A 28 -4.61 16.15 1.87
N ILE A 29 -5.24 14.97 1.87
CA ILE A 29 -6.61 14.77 1.38
C ILE A 29 -7.56 15.28 2.46
N ALA A 30 -7.70 16.60 2.53
CA ALA A 30 -8.02 17.33 3.75
C ALA A 30 -9.37 17.04 4.44
N LYS A 31 -10.24 16.15 3.94
CA LYS A 31 -11.55 15.85 4.57
C LYS A 31 -12.12 14.43 4.39
N SER A 32 -11.48 13.52 3.65
CA SER A 32 -12.12 12.26 3.21
C SER A 32 -11.29 10.99 3.45
N CYS A 33 -10.40 11.00 4.45
CA CYS A 33 -9.51 9.88 4.77
C CYS A 33 -9.34 9.68 6.29
N ARG A 34 -10.41 9.79 7.08
CA ARG A 34 -10.28 9.66 8.55
C ARG A 34 -10.72 8.31 9.06
N GLU A 35 -11.81 7.82 8.49
CA GLU A 35 -12.42 6.56 8.89
C GLU A 35 -12.52 5.61 7.71
N VAL A 36 -12.66 4.32 8.01
CA VAL A 36 -12.82 3.25 7.02
C VAL A 36 -13.91 3.60 5.99
N GLN A 37 -15.03 4.15 6.46
CA GLN A 37 -16.20 4.50 5.66
C GLN A 37 -15.86 5.52 4.57
N ASP A 38 -14.97 6.48 4.86
CA ASP A 38 -14.58 7.54 3.91
C ASP A 38 -13.86 6.96 2.69
N LEU A 39 -13.16 5.84 2.88
CA LEU A 39 -12.33 5.19 1.86
C LEU A 39 -13.08 4.14 1.04
N THR A 40 -14.23 3.64 1.54
CA THR A 40 -14.99 2.55 0.90
C THR A 40 -15.49 2.88 -0.52
N ASN A 41 -15.63 4.16 -0.87
CA ASN A 41 -16.06 4.58 -2.21
C ASN A 41 -14.91 4.57 -3.25
N GLY A 42 -13.67 4.41 -2.80
CA GLY A 42 -12.47 4.36 -3.63
C GLY A 42 -11.98 5.72 -4.18
N VAL A 43 -12.71 6.82 -3.96
CA VAL A 43 -12.38 8.12 -4.55
C VAL A 43 -11.06 8.64 -3.99
N ALA A 44 -10.94 8.68 -2.66
CA ALA A 44 -9.72 9.10 -1.99
C ALA A 44 -8.52 8.20 -2.36
N LEU A 45 -8.73 6.89 -2.40
CA LEU A 45 -7.69 5.92 -2.78
C LEU A 45 -7.16 6.17 -4.19
N ALA A 46 -8.05 6.49 -5.13
CA ALA A 46 -7.67 6.81 -6.50
C ALA A 46 -6.88 8.12 -6.59
N TYR A 47 -7.23 9.13 -5.81
CA TYR A 47 -6.43 10.36 -5.73
C TYR A 47 -5.02 10.08 -5.20
N VAL A 48 -4.89 9.25 -4.16
CA VAL A 48 -3.56 8.87 -3.64
C VAL A 48 -2.72 8.17 -4.71
N LEU A 49 -3.30 7.22 -5.43
CA LEU A 49 -2.59 6.53 -6.51
C LEU A 49 -2.14 7.50 -7.61
N HIS A 50 -2.98 8.48 -7.97
CA HIS A 50 -2.58 9.55 -8.88
C HIS A 50 -1.41 10.38 -8.35
N GLU A 51 -1.38 10.70 -7.06
CA GLU A 51 -0.28 11.47 -6.46
C GLU A 51 1.03 10.65 -6.37
N ILE A 52 0.92 9.34 -6.11
CA ILE A 52 2.06 8.42 -6.09
C ILE A 52 2.74 8.39 -7.46
N ASP A 53 1.96 8.12 -8.51
CA ASP A 53 2.48 8.07 -9.87
C ASP A 53 1.46 8.65 -10.87
N PRO A 54 1.55 9.95 -11.17
CA PRO A 54 0.67 10.61 -12.13
C PRO A 54 0.87 10.15 -13.58
N ALA A 55 1.99 9.49 -13.89
CA ALA A 55 2.26 8.99 -15.24
C ALA A 55 1.52 7.67 -15.48
N TRP A 56 1.45 6.81 -14.46
CA TRP A 56 0.69 5.56 -14.51
C TRP A 56 -0.79 5.76 -14.23
N PHE A 57 -1.12 6.35 -13.08
CA PHE A 57 -2.49 6.58 -12.63
C PHE A 57 -2.99 7.93 -13.14
N ASP A 58 -2.95 8.14 -14.44
CA ASP A 58 -3.18 9.45 -15.06
C ASP A 58 -4.61 10.01 -14.87
N LYS A 59 -4.84 11.22 -15.39
CA LYS A 59 -6.15 11.88 -15.31
C LYS A 59 -7.25 11.08 -16.04
N ALA A 60 -6.92 10.36 -17.10
CA ALA A 60 -7.88 9.54 -17.83
C ALA A 60 -8.30 8.34 -16.98
N TRP A 61 -7.35 7.66 -16.34
CA TRP A 61 -7.58 6.58 -15.38
C TRP A 61 -8.45 7.06 -14.21
N LEU A 62 -8.08 8.19 -13.60
CA LEU A 62 -8.78 8.78 -12.46
C LEU A 62 -10.23 9.16 -12.80
N SER A 63 -10.49 9.65 -14.02
CA SER A 63 -11.84 10.01 -14.48
C SER A 63 -12.83 8.83 -14.55
N ARG A 64 -12.33 7.58 -14.51
CA ARG A 64 -13.16 6.36 -14.50
C ARG A 64 -13.74 6.05 -13.12
N ILE A 65 -13.25 6.73 -12.09
CA ILE A 65 -13.72 6.62 -10.70
C ILE A 65 -14.89 7.57 -10.50
N LYS A 66 -16.03 7.01 -10.10
CA LYS A 66 -17.26 7.80 -9.91
C LYS A 66 -17.26 8.42 -8.52
N ALA A 67 -17.27 9.74 -8.42
CA ALA A 67 -17.32 10.45 -7.14
C ALA A 67 -18.72 10.45 -6.50
N ASP A 68 -19.77 10.53 -7.31
CA ASP A 68 -21.16 10.48 -6.83
C ASP A 68 -21.63 9.03 -6.70
N THR A 69 -21.25 8.39 -5.59
CA THR A 69 -21.61 7.00 -5.30
C THR A 69 -22.88 6.86 -4.46
N GLY A 70 -23.29 7.93 -3.76
CA GLY A 70 -24.26 7.84 -2.65
C GLY A 70 -23.93 6.67 -1.70
N GLU A 71 -24.95 5.97 -1.24
CA GLU A 71 -24.82 4.71 -0.48
C GLU A 71 -24.80 3.45 -1.36
N SER A 72 -24.68 3.59 -2.69
CA SER A 72 -24.75 2.44 -3.60
C SER A 72 -23.47 1.60 -3.54
N TRP A 73 -23.49 0.52 -2.75
CA TRP A 73 -22.36 -0.41 -2.64
C TRP A 73 -21.91 -0.97 -3.99
N ARG A 74 -22.80 -1.11 -4.98
CA ARG A 74 -22.44 -1.57 -6.33
C ARG A 74 -21.53 -0.59 -7.07
N ILE A 75 -21.75 0.71 -6.90
CA ILE A 75 -20.88 1.74 -7.49
C ILE A 75 -19.54 1.75 -6.75
N LYS A 76 -19.55 1.67 -5.41
CA LYS A 76 -18.34 1.53 -4.58
C LYS A 76 -17.51 0.33 -5.03
N ALA A 77 -18.11 -0.86 -5.14
CA ALA A 77 -17.47 -2.08 -5.62
C ALA A 77 -16.90 -1.91 -7.03
N SER A 78 -17.62 -1.23 -7.94
CA SER A 78 -17.12 -0.95 -9.28
C SER A 78 -15.91 0.00 -9.29
N ASN A 79 -15.84 0.97 -8.37
CA ASN A 79 -14.65 1.82 -8.22
C ASN A 79 -13.47 1.02 -7.67
N LEU A 80 -13.68 0.27 -6.58
CA LEU A 80 -12.66 -0.56 -5.96
C LEU A 80 -12.08 -1.61 -6.92
N LYS A 81 -12.91 -2.19 -7.80
CA LYS A 81 -12.44 -3.12 -8.85
C LYS A 81 -11.47 -2.45 -9.83
N LYS A 82 -11.75 -1.20 -10.24
CA LYS A 82 -10.84 -0.45 -11.13
C LYS A 82 -9.53 -0.09 -10.43
N ILE A 83 -9.60 0.22 -9.14
CA ILE A 83 -8.44 0.53 -8.31
C ILE A 83 -7.56 -0.71 -8.16
N LEU A 84 -8.13 -1.84 -7.72
CA LEU A 84 -7.39 -3.08 -7.58
C LEU A 84 -6.77 -3.52 -8.91
N GLN A 85 -7.52 -3.44 -10.01
CA GLN A 85 -6.97 -3.75 -11.33
C GLN A 85 -5.80 -2.84 -11.69
N GLY A 86 -5.91 -1.53 -11.50
CA GLY A 86 -4.81 -0.60 -11.77
C GLY A 86 -3.56 -0.86 -10.94
N ILE A 87 -3.74 -1.27 -9.68
CA ILE A 87 -2.64 -1.70 -8.81
C ILE A 87 -2.02 -3.01 -9.32
N MET A 88 -2.83 -4.01 -9.66
CA MET A 88 -2.35 -5.28 -10.20
C MET A 88 -1.55 -5.08 -11.50
N ASP A 89 -2.05 -4.24 -12.40
CA ASP A 89 -1.36 -3.87 -13.65
C ASP A 89 -0.04 -3.15 -13.34
N TYR A 90 -0.01 -2.23 -12.37
CA TYR A 90 1.21 -1.55 -11.93
C TYR A 90 2.25 -2.54 -11.39
N TYR A 91 1.85 -3.46 -10.52
CA TYR A 91 2.74 -4.50 -10.01
C TYR A 91 3.29 -5.37 -11.13
N HIS A 92 2.43 -5.79 -12.05
CA HIS A 92 2.83 -6.71 -13.12
C HIS A 92 3.70 -6.05 -14.19
N GLU A 93 3.30 -4.88 -14.67
CA GLU A 93 3.91 -4.24 -15.84
C GLU A 93 5.04 -3.28 -15.46
N PHE A 94 4.90 -2.53 -14.36
CA PHE A 94 5.92 -1.57 -13.92
C PHE A 94 6.91 -2.19 -12.93
N LEU A 95 6.43 -2.92 -11.92
CA LEU A 95 7.30 -3.56 -10.93
C LEU A 95 7.81 -4.94 -11.35
N THR A 96 7.24 -5.54 -12.40
CA THR A 96 7.55 -6.92 -12.84
C THR A 96 7.33 -7.98 -11.75
N GLN A 97 6.37 -7.73 -10.85
CA GLN A 97 6.03 -8.56 -9.69
C GLN A 97 4.61 -9.13 -9.80
N GLN A 98 4.37 -10.24 -9.10
CA GLN A 98 3.02 -10.79 -8.94
C GLN A 98 2.54 -10.64 -7.50
N ILE A 99 1.33 -10.11 -7.35
CA ILE A 99 0.66 -10.07 -6.05
C ILE A 99 0.14 -11.47 -5.74
N SER A 100 0.61 -12.07 -4.64
CA SER A 100 0.10 -13.35 -4.14
C SER A 100 -1.39 -13.26 -3.81
N GLU A 101 -2.15 -14.31 -4.13
CA GLU A 101 -3.61 -14.38 -3.89
C GLU A 101 -4.00 -14.08 -2.44
N ASP A 102 -3.18 -14.53 -1.47
CA ASP A 102 -3.38 -14.24 -0.03
C ASP A 102 -3.43 -12.75 0.33
N HIS A 103 -2.87 -11.86 -0.50
CA HIS A 103 -2.84 -10.42 -0.28
C HIS A 103 -3.94 -9.67 -1.05
N LEU A 104 -4.72 -10.37 -1.89
CA LEU A 104 -5.81 -9.75 -2.63
C LEU A 104 -6.99 -9.47 -1.68
N PRO A 105 -7.50 -8.22 -1.63
CA PRO A 105 -8.61 -7.88 -0.75
C PRO A 105 -9.96 -8.33 -1.32
N ASP A 106 -10.88 -8.74 -0.44
CA ASP A 106 -12.29 -8.93 -0.81
C ASP A 106 -13.02 -7.58 -0.91
N LEU A 107 -13.15 -7.10 -2.14
CA LEU A 107 -13.78 -5.81 -2.44
C LEU A 107 -15.27 -5.73 -2.06
N ASN A 108 -15.98 -6.86 -1.98
CA ASN A 108 -17.38 -6.86 -1.53
C ASN A 108 -17.45 -6.62 -0.02
N GLN A 109 -16.52 -7.17 0.76
CA GLN A 109 -16.42 -6.89 2.19
C GLN A 109 -16.11 -5.41 2.46
N ILE A 110 -15.26 -4.77 1.65
CA ILE A 110 -15.00 -3.33 1.77
C ILE A 110 -16.24 -2.52 1.42
N SER A 111 -16.85 -2.79 0.26
CA SER A 111 -17.92 -1.94 -0.28
C SER A 111 -19.29 -2.12 0.39
N GLU A 112 -19.62 -3.33 0.85
CA GLU A 112 -20.90 -3.63 1.51
C GLU A 112 -20.82 -3.51 3.03
N HIS A 113 -19.72 -3.97 3.63
CA HIS A 113 -19.60 -4.11 5.09
C HIS A 113 -18.63 -3.11 5.72
N SER A 114 -17.94 -2.29 4.92
CA SER A 114 -16.88 -1.40 5.42
C SER A 114 -15.85 -2.17 6.26
N ASN A 115 -15.44 -3.35 5.79
CA ASN A 115 -14.54 -4.23 6.53
C ASN A 115 -13.13 -3.62 6.63
N PRO A 116 -12.62 -3.32 7.84
CA PRO A 116 -11.31 -2.70 8.02
C PRO A 116 -10.15 -3.62 7.64
N VAL A 117 -10.29 -4.94 7.82
CA VAL A 117 -9.24 -5.90 7.50
C VAL A 117 -8.97 -5.93 6.00
N GLU A 118 -10.04 -6.03 5.20
CA GLU A 118 -9.93 -6.05 3.74
C GLU A 118 -9.51 -4.68 3.19
N LEU A 119 -9.94 -3.58 3.82
CA LEU A 119 -9.44 -2.26 3.48
C LEU A 119 -7.94 -2.14 3.79
N GLY A 120 -7.48 -2.65 4.94
CA GLY A 120 -6.07 -2.68 5.32
C GLY A 120 -5.20 -3.37 4.27
N ARG A 121 -5.64 -4.53 3.74
CA ARG A 121 -4.97 -5.21 2.62
C ARG A 121 -4.89 -4.36 1.37
N LEU A 122 -5.99 -3.70 0.99
CA LEU A 122 -5.99 -2.80 -0.17
C LEU A 122 -5.02 -1.62 0.03
N LEU A 123 -5.00 -1.02 1.23
CA LEU A 123 -4.09 0.07 1.57
C LEU A 123 -2.62 -0.39 1.57
N GLN A 124 -2.36 -1.62 2.01
CA GLN A 124 -1.03 -2.22 1.99
C GLN A 124 -0.50 -2.32 0.55
N LEU A 125 -1.32 -2.72 -0.41
CA LEU A 125 -0.92 -2.71 -1.83
C LEU A 125 -0.62 -1.30 -2.36
N ILE A 126 -1.40 -0.29 -1.96
CA ILE A 126 -1.16 1.12 -2.32
C ILE A 126 0.17 1.62 -1.71
N LEU A 127 0.46 1.26 -0.46
CA LEU A 127 1.74 1.53 0.17
C LEU A 127 2.89 0.89 -0.62
N GLY A 128 2.71 -0.35 -1.08
CA GLY A 128 3.66 -1.02 -1.94
C GLY A 128 3.92 -0.30 -3.27
N CYS A 129 2.91 0.28 -3.90
CA CYS A 129 3.11 1.20 -5.03
C CYS A 129 3.96 2.41 -4.64
N ALA A 130 3.68 3.05 -3.50
CA ALA A 130 4.38 4.26 -3.05
C ALA A 130 5.87 4.03 -2.79
N VAL A 131 6.24 2.91 -2.16
CA VAL A 131 7.65 2.61 -1.83
C VAL A 131 8.45 2.02 -2.98
N ASN A 132 7.79 1.67 -4.09
CA ASN A 132 8.45 1.17 -5.30
C ASN A 132 8.33 2.10 -6.53
N CYS A 133 7.62 3.22 -6.43
CA CYS A 133 7.52 4.21 -7.51
C CYS A 133 8.83 4.98 -7.73
N GLU A 134 8.90 5.76 -8.81
CA GLU A 134 10.07 6.61 -9.13
C GLU A 134 10.41 7.58 -7.98
N LYS A 135 9.38 8.11 -7.30
CA LYS A 135 9.51 9.04 -6.16
C LYS A 135 9.55 8.35 -4.80
N LYS A 136 9.87 7.05 -4.75
CA LYS A 136 9.90 6.25 -3.50
C LYS A 136 10.64 6.92 -2.34
N GLN A 137 11.74 7.63 -2.61
CA GLN A 137 12.51 8.32 -1.57
C GLN A 137 11.69 9.39 -0.83
N GLU A 138 10.85 10.15 -1.54
CA GLU A 138 9.97 11.16 -0.94
C GLU A 138 8.93 10.49 -0.04
N HIS A 139 8.31 9.39 -0.50
CA HIS A 139 7.33 8.65 0.29
C HIS A 139 7.96 7.98 1.51
N ILE A 140 9.15 7.38 1.39
CA ILE A 140 9.90 6.82 2.50
C ILE A 140 10.22 7.90 3.54
N GLN A 141 10.66 9.08 3.10
CA GLN A 141 10.94 10.19 4.01
C GLN A 141 9.69 10.66 4.75
N VAL A 142 8.53 10.68 4.09
CA VAL A 142 7.24 11.00 4.75
C VAL A 142 6.88 9.93 5.78
N ILE A 143 7.06 8.65 5.47
CA ILE A 143 6.84 7.54 6.43
C ILE A 143 7.72 7.73 7.68
N MET A 144 8.98 8.16 7.51
CA MET A 144 9.90 8.44 8.62
C MET A 144 9.49 9.63 9.50
N THR A 145 8.49 10.43 9.11
CA THR A 145 7.93 11.52 9.94
C THR A 145 6.71 11.09 10.75
N LEU A 146 6.18 9.88 10.53
CA LEU A 146 5.04 9.35 11.27
C LEU A 146 5.43 8.99 12.72
N GLU A 147 4.43 8.74 13.56
CA GLU A 147 4.67 8.21 14.91
C GLU A 147 5.37 6.84 14.84
N GLU A 148 6.28 6.56 15.76
CA GLU A 148 7.06 5.32 15.79
C GLU A 148 6.17 4.07 15.71
N SER A 149 5.10 4.03 16.51
CA SER A 149 4.11 2.94 16.50
C SER A 149 3.54 2.66 15.11
N VAL A 150 3.30 3.71 14.31
CA VAL A 150 2.83 3.62 12.93
C VAL A 150 3.94 3.18 12.00
N GLN A 151 5.17 3.69 12.18
CA GLN A 151 6.33 3.30 11.38
C GLN A 151 6.60 1.79 11.46
N HIS A 152 6.50 1.21 12.66
CA HIS A 152 6.63 -0.23 12.89
C HIS A 152 5.61 -1.04 12.08
N VAL A 153 4.34 -0.64 12.11
CA VAL A 153 3.27 -1.32 11.38
C VAL A 153 3.45 -1.18 9.87
N VAL A 154 3.82 0.00 9.38
CA VAL A 154 4.12 0.27 7.97
C VAL A 154 5.30 -0.59 7.51
N MET A 155 6.35 -0.72 8.32
CA MET A 155 7.49 -1.57 8.00
C MET A 155 7.10 -3.04 7.93
N ALA A 156 6.35 -3.55 8.91
CA ALA A 156 5.87 -4.94 8.90
C ALA A 156 5.02 -5.22 7.65
N ALA A 157 4.17 -4.26 7.26
CA ALA A 157 3.33 -4.35 6.08
C ALA A 157 4.16 -4.41 4.78
N ILE A 158 5.22 -3.60 4.67
CA ILE A 158 6.16 -3.62 3.54
C ILE A 158 6.92 -4.95 3.50
N GLN A 159 7.44 -5.41 4.65
CA GLN A 159 8.14 -6.68 4.75
C GLN A 159 7.25 -7.86 4.31
N GLU A 160 5.98 -7.87 4.70
CA GLU A 160 5.03 -8.92 4.29
C GLU A 160 4.86 -8.98 2.75
N LEU A 161 4.83 -7.81 2.08
CA LEU A 161 4.77 -7.74 0.61
C LEU A 161 6.03 -8.29 -0.06
N MET A 162 7.20 -8.10 0.57
CA MET A 162 8.51 -8.44 -0.01
C MET A 162 8.99 -9.85 0.36
N SER A 163 8.56 -10.40 1.51
CA SER A 163 9.10 -11.64 2.07
C SER A 163 8.80 -12.89 1.24
N LYS A 164 7.83 -12.86 0.33
CA LYS A 164 7.52 -14.03 -0.52
C LYS A 164 8.42 -14.18 -1.74
N GLU A 165 9.30 -13.23 -2.05
CA GLU A 165 10.29 -13.40 -3.12
C GLU A 165 11.49 -14.27 -2.71
N ILE A 166 11.72 -14.44 -1.40
CA ILE A 166 12.83 -15.26 -0.89
C ILE A 166 12.62 -16.76 -1.16
N LEU A 167 11.39 -17.20 -1.47
CA LEU A 167 11.08 -18.60 -1.83
C LEU A 167 11.04 -18.88 -3.34
N GLY A 168 11.23 -17.87 -4.19
CA GLY A 168 11.24 -18.02 -5.66
C GLY A 168 12.64 -18.14 -6.29
N PHE A 169 13.70 -17.77 -5.57
CA PHE A 169 15.03 -17.55 -6.15
C PHE A 169 15.80 -18.83 -6.57
N VAL A 170 15.18 -20.01 -6.55
CA VAL A 170 15.81 -21.24 -7.07
C VAL A 170 15.57 -21.43 -8.57
N ALA A 171 14.79 -20.58 -9.25
CA ALA A 171 14.63 -20.67 -10.71
C ALA A 171 14.42 -19.31 -11.40
N SER A 172 15.44 -18.87 -12.16
CA SER A 172 15.42 -17.96 -13.35
C SER A 172 14.70 -16.61 -13.19
N ASP A 173 15.29 -15.42 -13.35
CA ASP A 173 16.17 -14.92 -14.42
C ASP A 173 16.82 -13.60 -13.96
N ILE A 174 18.09 -13.39 -14.29
CA ILE A 174 18.88 -12.21 -13.91
C ILE A 174 18.55 -11.06 -14.86
N SER A 175 17.68 -10.12 -14.46
CA SER A 175 17.71 -8.73 -14.99
C SER A 175 16.91 -7.70 -14.19
N SER A 176 15.88 -8.07 -13.42
CA SER A 176 15.06 -7.14 -12.61
C SER A 176 15.54 -7.01 -11.15
N ASP A 177 16.45 -7.88 -10.71
CA ASP A 177 16.87 -7.98 -9.30
C ASP A 177 17.61 -6.74 -8.75
N VAL A 178 18.29 -5.96 -9.59
CA VAL A 178 19.18 -4.90 -9.09
C VAL A 178 18.40 -3.70 -8.54
N GLU A 179 17.39 -3.23 -9.24
CA GLU A 179 16.62 -2.05 -8.82
C GLU A 179 15.68 -2.37 -7.65
N GLN A 180 15.21 -3.60 -7.61
CA GLN A 180 14.45 -4.14 -6.49
C GLN A 180 15.32 -4.32 -5.26
N GLN A 181 16.49 -4.96 -5.38
CA GLN A 181 17.46 -5.07 -4.28
C GLN A 181 17.84 -3.70 -3.73
N VAL A 182 18.06 -2.69 -4.59
CA VAL A 182 18.34 -1.31 -4.16
C VAL A 182 17.16 -0.71 -3.39
N THR A 183 15.93 -1.01 -3.78
CA THR A 183 14.72 -0.56 -3.06
C THR A 183 14.63 -1.22 -1.69
N ASN A 184 14.83 -2.53 -1.64
CA ASN A 184 14.88 -3.32 -0.41
C ASN A 184 15.95 -2.79 0.53
N ASP A 185 17.15 -2.52 0.02
CA ASP A 185 18.27 -1.98 0.78
C ASP A 185 17.97 -0.55 1.26
N THR A 186 17.35 0.30 0.45
CA THR A 186 17.02 1.67 0.86
C THR A 186 15.97 1.67 1.97
N ILE A 187 14.90 0.88 1.83
CA ILE A 187 13.87 0.72 2.85
C ILE A 187 14.52 0.14 4.12
N PHE A 188 15.34 -0.90 3.98
CA PHE A 188 16.04 -1.53 5.08
C PHE A 188 16.98 -0.57 5.82
N LEU A 189 17.75 0.25 5.09
CA LEU A 189 18.65 1.25 5.68
C LEU A 189 17.87 2.39 6.36
N ALA A 190 16.79 2.87 5.74
CA ALA A 190 15.93 3.92 6.30
C ALA A 190 15.36 3.49 7.66
N PHE A 191 14.80 2.27 7.73
CA PHE A 191 14.26 1.75 8.97
C PHE A 191 15.33 1.28 9.97
N SER A 192 16.44 0.67 9.52
CA SER A 192 17.54 0.28 10.42
C SER A 192 18.17 1.48 11.14
N ASN A 193 18.26 2.63 10.49
CA ASN A 193 18.76 3.87 11.12
C ASN A 193 17.83 4.42 12.20
N ILE A 194 16.51 4.14 12.13
CA ILE A 194 15.56 4.49 13.19
C ILE A 194 15.85 3.65 14.44
N PHE A 195 16.04 2.33 14.27
CA PHE A 195 16.27 1.39 15.38
C PHE A 195 17.67 1.43 16.00
N LEU A 196 18.65 2.05 15.34
CA LEU A 196 20.02 2.20 15.87
C LEU A 196 20.23 3.53 16.62
N ASN A 197 19.32 4.50 16.48
CA ASN A 197 19.38 5.77 17.22
C ASN A 197 18.64 5.73 18.57
N PHE A 198 18.26 4.54 19.04
CA PHE A 198 17.70 4.25 20.36
C PHE A 198 18.35 2.99 20.95
#